data_AF-A0A7S0M0I5-F1
#
_entry.id   AF-A0A7S0M0I5-F1
#
_cell.length_a   1.000
_cell.length_b   1.000
_cell.length_c   1.000
_cell.angle_alpha   90.00
_cell.angle_beta   90.00
_cell.angle_gamma   90.00
#
_symmetry.space_group_name_H-M   'P 1'
#
loop_
_entity.id
_entity.type
_entity.pdbx_description
1 polymer ?
#
loop_
_entity_poly.entity_id
_entity_poly.type
_entity_poly.pdbx_seq_one_letter_code
_entity_poly.pdbx_strand_id
1 'polypeptide(L)'
;GQDPCREIHVASWNISAVNNNPFEYWTTNPDPAYDMLMQDIQRFIENPEKDLEINQIFEDSMFSELLDEMREHGINGLPELELCWTQDYRTRKAVQGFLKDKSIGTKRLASMPDRITNTINLQNGGVSLRPSVMNAYDGGSLSTLALWWDQWKTFMFHTHIQIFSGLEAC
;
A
#
# COMPACT_ATOMS: atom_id res chain seq x y z
N GLY A 1 -0.36 47.05 5.48
CA GLY A 1 -0.46 45.76 4.80
C GLY A 1 -0.43 44.70 5.86
N GLN A 2 -1.49 43.91 6.00
CA GLN A 2 -1.50 42.74 6.88
C GLN A 2 -0.79 41.61 6.13
N ASP A 3 0.28 41.07 6.71
CA ASP A 3 0.85 39.81 6.25
C ASP A 3 -0.20 38.70 6.38
N PRO A 4 -0.42 37.87 5.34
CA PRO A 4 -1.36 36.76 5.44
C PRO A 4 -0.85 35.79 6.51
N CYS A 5 -1.64 35.61 7.56
CA CYS A 5 -1.41 34.62 8.60
C CYS A 5 -1.31 33.25 7.91
N ARG A 6 -0.10 32.69 7.85
CA ARG A 6 0.12 31.36 7.28
C ARG A 6 -0.30 30.32 8.29
N GLU A 7 -1.39 29.64 8.00
CA GLU A 7 -1.90 28.54 8.80
C GLU A 7 -1.02 27.30 8.56
N ILE A 8 -0.56 26.66 9.64
CA ILE A 8 0.19 25.41 9.59
C ILE A 8 -0.70 24.33 10.18
N HIS A 9 -1.13 23.39 9.34
CA HIS A 9 -1.84 22.20 9.80
C HIS A 9 -0.82 21.12 10.16
N VAL A 10 -0.83 20.71 11.43
CA VAL A 10 0.03 19.63 11.94
C VAL A 10 -0.86 18.49 12.40
N ALA A 11 -0.62 17.30 11.86
CA ALA A 11 -1.20 16.06 12.38
C ALA A 11 -0.10 15.28 13.11
N SER A 12 -0.42 14.79 14.31
CA SER A 12 0.43 13.84 15.03
C SER A 12 -0.32 12.53 15.12
N TRP A 13 0.30 11.46 14.64
CA TRP A 13 -0.29 10.12 14.63
C TRP A 13 0.63 9.17 15.38
N ASN A 14 0.10 8.51 16.42
CA ASN A 14 0.75 7.37 17.04
C ASN A 14 0.68 6.17 16.09
N ILE A 15 1.64 6.11 15.17
CA ILE A 15 1.88 4.95 14.31
C ILE A 15 2.60 3.94 15.19
N SER A 16 1.84 3.02 15.79
CA SER A 16 2.42 1.90 16.53
C SER A 16 3.49 1.23 15.65
N ALA A 17 4.67 0.96 16.21
CA ALA A 17 5.83 0.42 15.48
C ALA A 17 5.64 -1.04 15.01
N VAL A 18 4.40 -1.49 14.86
CA VAL A 18 4.06 -2.89 14.68
C VAL A 18 4.14 -3.19 13.19
N ASN A 19 5.34 -3.52 12.78
CA ASN A 19 5.53 -4.30 11.58
C ASN A 19 5.00 -5.71 11.85
N ASN A 20 3.71 -5.93 11.63
CA ASN A 20 3.08 -7.23 11.61
C ASN A 20 3.15 -7.87 10.21
N ASN A 21 3.96 -7.36 9.29
CA ASN A 21 4.14 -7.96 7.98
C ASN A 21 4.91 -9.30 8.13
N PRO A 22 4.25 -10.45 7.96
CA PRO A 22 4.93 -11.74 8.08
C PRO A 22 6.03 -11.93 7.02
N PHE A 23 5.97 -11.17 5.91
CA PHE A 23 6.96 -11.23 4.84
C PHE A 23 8.21 -10.39 5.11
N GLU A 24 8.18 -9.45 6.06
CA GLU A 24 9.37 -8.71 6.47
C GLU A 24 10.07 -9.38 7.67
N TYR A 25 9.29 -9.95 8.59
CA TYR A 25 9.81 -10.64 9.76
C TYR A 25 9.19 -12.03 9.90
N TRP A 26 10.05 -13.05 9.98
CA TRP A 26 9.60 -14.39 10.31
C TRP A 26 8.99 -14.41 11.72
N THR A 27 7.67 -14.54 11.82
CA THR A 27 6.96 -14.70 13.09
C THR A 27 6.68 -16.17 13.37
N THR A 28 6.82 -16.61 14.62
CA THR A 28 6.38 -17.96 15.02
C THR A 28 4.85 -18.02 15.03
N ASN A 29 4.27 -18.96 14.28
CA ASN A 29 2.85 -19.22 14.24
C ASN A 29 2.60 -20.69 14.61
N PRO A 30 1.62 -20.99 15.49
CA PRO A 30 1.30 -22.38 15.85
C PRO A 30 0.69 -23.20 14.70
N ASP A 31 0.21 -22.56 13.63
CA ASP A 31 -0.33 -23.25 12.46
C ASP A 31 0.80 -23.83 11.60
N PRO A 32 0.88 -25.17 11.43
CA PRO A 32 1.90 -25.78 10.57
C PRO A 32 1.82 -25.36 9.10
N ALA A 33 0.65 -24.89 8.62
CA ALA A 33 0.52 -24.38 7.26
C ALA A 33 1.25 -23.04 7.06
N TYR A 34 1.50 -22.29 8.13
CA TYR A 34 2.20 -21.01 8.06
C TYR A 34 3.66 -21.17 7.61
N ASP A 35 4.39 -22.12 8.20
CA ASP A 35 5.80 -22.35 7.84
C ASP A 35 5.94 -22.77 6.37
N MET A 36 5.00 -23.59 5.89
CA MET A 36 4.95 -24.00 4.49
C MET A 36 4.69 -22.81 3.56
N LEU A 37 3.68 -21.97 3.88
CA LEU A 37 3.39 -20.74 3.13
C LEU A 37 4.61 -19.83 3.04
N MET A 38 5.30 -19.60 4.16
CA MET A 38 6.48 -18.73 4.20
C MET A 38 7.64 -19.29 3.37
N GLN A 39 7.88 -20.60 3.43
CA GLN A 39 8.89 -21.26 2.60
C GLN A 39 8.54 -21.26 1.11
N ASP A 40 7.26 -21.43 0.77
CA ASP A 40 6.79 -21.36 -0.62
C ASP A 40 6.98 -19.95 -1.19
N ILE A 41 6.65 -18.91 -0.43
CA ILE A 41 6.86 -17.51 -0.83
C ILE A 41 8.35 -17.22 -0.99
N GLN A 42 9.20 -17.65 -0.05
CA GLN A 42 10.65 -17.49 -0.18
C GLN A 42 11.15 -18.17 -1.47
N ARG A 43 10.77 -19.43 -1.72
CA ARG A 43 11.17 -20.17 -2.92
C ARG A 43 10.72 -19.46 -4.19
N PHE A 44 9.48 -18.96 -4.23
CA PHE A 44 8.96 -18.19 -5.35
C PHE A 44 9.76 -16.90 -5.60
N ILE A 45 10.11 -16.15 -4.55
CA ILE A 45 10.90 -14.91 -4.69
C ILE A 45 12.33 -15.22 -5.13
N GLU A 46 12.95 -16.26 -4.57
CA GLU A 46 14.33 -16.65 -4.92
C GLU A 46 14.42 -17.13 -6.36
N ASN A 47 13.53 -18.05 -6.74
CA ASN A 47 13.52 -18.71 -8.04
C ASN A 47 12.09 -18.80 -8.61
N PRO A 48 11.54 -17.70 -9.15
CA PRO A 48 10.19 -17.68 -9.68
C PRO A 48 10.10 -18.58 -10.91
N GLU A 49 9.24 -19.60 -10.87
CA GLU A 49 8.95 -20.45 -12.04
C GLU A 49 8.43 -19.62 -13.23
N LYS A 50 7.67 -18.56 -12.93
CA LYS A 50 7.16 -17.59 -13.89
C LYS A 50 7.23 -16.18 -13.31
N ASP A 51 8.20 -15.40 -13.75
CA ASP A 51 8.29 -13.97 -13.43
C ASP A 51 7.51 -13.15 -14.47
N LEU A 52 6.34 -12.66 -14.06
CA LEU A 52 5.42 -11.90 -14.91
C LEU A 52 5.89 -10.46 -15.06
N GLU A 53 5.51 -9.83 -16.18
CA GLU A 53 5.60 -8.37 -16.28
C GLU A 53 4.51 -7.72 -15.43
N ILE A 54 4.79 -6.52 -14.92
CA ILE A 54 3.83 -5.80 -14.08
C ILE A 54 2.48 -5.64 -14.79
N ASN A 55 2.44 -5.35 -16.10
CA ASN A 55 1.18 -5.19 -16.84
C ASN A 55 0.34 -6.48 -16.99
N GLN A 56 0.90 -7.65 -16.63
CA GLN A 56 0.17 -8.91 -16.59
C GLN A 56 -0.52 -9.14 -15.23
N ILE A 57 -0.25 -8.27 -14.26
CA ILE A 57 -0.82 -8.29 -12.91
C ILE A 57 -1.57 -7.00 -12.63
N PHE A 58 -1.03 -5.86 -13.03
CA PHE A 58 -1.61 -4.53 -12.92
C PHE A 58 -1.79 -3.98 -14.32
N GLU A 59 -2.94 -4.28 -14.91
CA GLU A 59 -3.23 -4.02 -16.32
C GLU A 59 -3.27 -2.52 -16.64
N ASP A 60 -3.14 -2.16 -17.92
CA ASP A 60 -3.21 -0.75 -18.34
C ASP A 60 -4.57 -0.12 -18.02
N SER A 61 -5.64 -0.92 -17.98
CA SER A 61 -6.98 -0.49 -17.53
C SER A 61 -6.98 -0.06 -16.06
N MET A 62 -6.35 -0.85 -15.19
CA MET A 62 -6.21 -0.54 -13.76
C MET A 62 -5.34 0.70 -13.55
N PHE A 63 -4.27 0.86 -14.33
CA PHE A 63 -3.46 2.07 -14.31
C PHE A 63 -4.24 3.31 -14.79
N SER A 64 -5.07 3.17 -15.82
CA SER A 64 -5.96 4.26 -16.27
C SER A 64 -6.93 4.67 -15.15
N GLU A 65 -7.58 3.70 -14.50
CA GLU A 65 -8.46 3.97 -13.35
C GLU A 65 -7.71 4.67 -12.22
N LEU A 66 -6.47 4.24 -11.92
CA LEU A 66 -5.63 4.90 -10.92
C LEU A 66 -5.36 6.36 -11.29
N LEU A 67 -5.02 6.66 -12.54
CA LEU A 67 -4.79 8.03 -12.99
C LEU A 67 -6.04 8.90 -12.86
N ASP A 68 -7.22 8.33 -13.15
CA ASP A 68 -8.49 9.04 -13.01
C ASP A 68 -8.77 9.39 -11.53
N GLU A 69 -8.64 8.42 -10.63
CA GLU A 69 -8.76 8.64 -9.17
C GLU A 69 -7.78 9.71 -8.67
N MET A 70 -6.51 9.60 -9.06
CA MET A 70 -5.48 10.56 -8.67
C MET A 70 -5.78 11.98 -9.18
N ARG A 71 -6.35 12.09 -10.40
CA ARG A 71 -6.74 13.37 -10.99
C ARG A 71 -7.93 13.99 -10.27
N GLU A 72 -8.94 13.19 -9.94
CA GLU A 72 -10.12 13.63 -9.18
C GLU A 72 -9.72 14.15 -7.78
N HIS A 73 -8.69 13.55 -7.18
CA HIS A 73 -8.14 13.97 -5.89
C HIS A 73 -7.09 15.09 -5.98
N GLY A 74 -6.87 15.67 -7.17
CA GLY A 74 -5.97 16.80 -7.36
C GLY A 74 -4.48 16.48 -7.15
N ILE A 75 -4.07 15.21 -7.34
CA ILE A 75 -2.67 14.81 -7.23
C ILE A 75 -1.90 15.30 -8.46
N ASN A 76 -0.74 15.92 -8.20
CA ASN A 76 0.13 16.46 -9.25
C ASN A 76 1.13 15.42 -9.78
N GLY A 77 1.74 15.69 -10.94
CA GLY A 77 2.78 14.84 -11.52
C GLY A 77 2.28 13.63 -12.33
N LEU A 78 1.01 13.65 -12.74
CA LEU A 78 0.39 12.56 -13.51
C LEU A 78 1.01 12.34 -14.89
N PRO A 79 1.38 13.39 -15.68
CA PRO A 79 2.02 13.19 -16.97
C PRO A 79 3.37 12.45 -16.87
N GLU A 80 4.17 12.78 -15.87
CA GLU A 80 5.45 12.12 -15.60
C GLU A 80 5.22 10.67 -15.17
N LEU A 81 4.21 10.41 -14.34
CA LEU A 81 3.84 9.06 -13.92
C LEU A 81 3.39 8.19 -15.11
N GLU A 82 2.57 8.73 -16.00
CA GLU A 82 2.12 8.05 -17.22
C GLU A 82 3.31 7.76 -18.17
N LEU A 83 4.25 8.68 -18.28
CA LEU A 83 5.49 8.46 -19.03
C LEU A 83 6.32 7.32 -18.42
N CYS A 84 6.50 7.32 -17.10
CA CYS A 84 7.20 6.24 -16.41
C CYS A 84 6.50 4.88 -16.55
N TRP A 85 5.16 4.86 -16.51
CA TRP A 85 4.39 3.64 -16.73
C TRP A 85 4.62 3.08 -18.13
N THR A 86 4.46 3.91 -19.16
CA THR A 86 4.54 3.51 -20.56
C THR A 86 5.94 3.11 -20.99
N GLN A 87 6.97 3.77 -20.45
CA GLN A 87 8.37 3.54 -20.85
C GLN A 87 9.10 2.49 -20.01
N ASP A 88 8.66 2.24 -18.78
CA ASP A 88 9.42 1.42 -17.82
C ASP A 88 8.52 0.50 -16.99
N TYR A 89 7.67 1.05 -16.13
CA TYR A 89 7.07 0.27 -15.04
C TYR A 89 6.24 -0.92 -15.51
N ARG A 90 5.48 -0.77 -16.59
CA ARG A 90 4.55 -1.79 -17.08
C ARG A 90 5.25 -3.07 -17.59
N THR A 91 6.49 -2.97 -18.07
CA THR A 91 7.26 -4.10 -18.61
C THR A 91 8.29 -4.66 -17.63
N ARG A 92 8.45 -4.04 -16.46
CA ARG A 92 9.31 -4.59 -15.40
C ARG A 92 8.83 -5.97 -14.99
N LYS A 93 9.76 -6.86 -14.71
CA LYS A 93 9.45 -8.16 -14.10
C LYS A 93 9.07 -7.97 -12.63
N ALA A 94 7.99 -8.59 -12.17
CA ALA A 94 7.43 -8.38 -10.84
C ALA A 94 8.43 -8.75 -9.72
N VAL A 95 9.11 -9.89 -9.86
CA VAL A 95 10.09 -10.33 -8.85
C VAL A 95 11.46 -9.71 -9.13
N GLN A 96 12.04 -9.98 -10.31
CA GLN A 96 13.41 -9.58 -10.59
C GLN A 96 13.58 -8.07 -10.83
N GLY A 97 12.58 -7.41 -11.42
CA GLY A 97 12.64 -5.99 -11.81
C GLY A 97 11.99 -5.01 -10.82
N PHE A 98 11.04 -5.47 -9.99
CA PHE A 98 10.39 -4.64 -8.98
C PHE A 98 10.76 -5.07 -7.55
N LEU A 99 10.41 -6.30 -7.15
CA LEU A 99 10.62 -6.74 -5.75
C LEU A 99 12.09 -6.76 -5.33
N LYS A 100 13.00 -7.12 -6.25
CA LYS A 100 14.46 -7.14 -6.02
C LYS A 100 15.18 -5.83 -6.37
N ASP A 101 14.46 -4.78 -6.80
CA ASP A 101 15.06 -3.48 -7.11
C ASP A 101 15.53 -2.78 -5.82
N LYS A 102 16.85 -2.77 -5.62
CA LYS A 102 17.50 -2.14 -4.45
C LYS A 102 17.20 -0.64 -4.35
N SER A 103 16.99 0.04 -5.47
CA SER A 103 16.72 1.48 -5.49
C SER A 103 15.33 1.81 -4.94
N ILE A 104 14.36 0.90 -5.09
CA ILE A 104 13.02 1.02 -4.50
C ILE A 104 13.08 0.74 -2.99
N GLY A 105 13.73 -0.36 -2.60
CA GLY A 105 13.85 -0.76 -1.19
C GLY A 105 14.58 0.26 -0.31
N THR A 106 15.63 0.90 -0.83
CA THR A 106 16.42 1.89 -0.07
C THR A 106 15.69 3.21 0.20
N LYS A 107 14.70 3.58 -0.64
CA LYS A 107 14.00 4.87 -0.53
C LYS A 107 12.89 4.87 0.51
N ARG A 108 12.51 3.72 1.08
CA ARG A 108 11.37 3.53 2.02
C ARG A 108 10.03 4.12 1.54
N LEU A 109 9.97 4.48 0.26
CA LEU A 109 8.87 5.23 -0.35
C LEU A 109 7.58 4.40 -0.37
N ALA A 110 7.72 3.08 -0.53
CA ALA A 110 6.63 2.12 -0.39
C ALA A 110 6.42 1.68 1.07
N SER A 111 7.51 1.37 1.79
CA SER A 111 7.41 0.74 3.12
C SER A 111 6.77 1.62 4.20
N MET A 112 6.98 2.94 4.15
CA MET A 112 6.44 3.85 5.17
C MET A 112 4.92 4.04 5.02
N PRO A 113 4.39 4.42 3.84
CA PRO A 113 2.95 4.41 3.60
C PRO A 113 2.30 3.04 3.89
N ASP A 114 2.96 1.94 3.53
CA ASP A 114 2.47 0.59 3.84
C ASP A 114 2.30 0.37 5.33
N ARG A 115 3.31 0.68 6.15
CA ARG A 115 3.23 0.54 7.61
C ARG A 115 2.16 1.42 8.24
N ILE A 116 2.02 2.65 7.73
CA ILE A 116 1.09 3.65 8.26
C ILE A 116 -0.36 3.29 7.93
N THR A 117 -0.60 2.75 6.74
CA THR A 117 -1.95 2.45 6.25
C THR A 117 -2.41 1.02 6.55
N ASN A 118 -1.51 0.12 6.98
CA ASN A 118 -1.84 -1.30 7.17
C ASN A 118 -2.95 -1.53 8.20
N THR A 119 -2.88 -0.85 9.35
CA THR A 119 -3.87 -0.96 10.44
C THR A 119 -4.01 0.39 11.11
N ILE A 120 -5.21 0.97 11.01
CA ILE A 120 -5.52 2.30 11.52
C ILE A 120 -6.49 2.13 12.70
N ASN A 121 -6.03 2.46 13.91
CA ASN A 121 -6.90 2.44 15.09
C ASN A 121 -7.90 3.59 15.03
N LEU A 122 -9.19 3.28 15.21
CA LEU A 122 -10.28 4.23 15.18
C LEU A 122 -10.66 4.65 16.61
N GLN A 123 -11.21 5.85 16.77
CA GLN A 123 -11.57 6.40 18.09
C GLN A 123 -12.62 5.55 18.83
N ASN A 124 -13.50 4.88 18.09
CA ASN A 124 -14.53 4.00 18.64
C ASN A 124 -13.97 2.65 19.16
N GLY A 125 -12.64 2.48 19.19
CA GLY A 125 -11.98 1.24 19.58
C GLY A 125 -11.92 0.18 18.47
N GLY A 126 -12.45 0.49 17.28
CA GLY A 126 -12.32 -0.35 16.09
C GLY A 126 -11.00 -0.16 15.35
N VAL A 127 -10.82 -0.94 14.29
CA VAL A 127 -9.69 -0.82 13.36
C VAL A 127 -10.19 -0.68 11.94
N SER A 128 -9.52 0.16 11.14
CA SER A 128 -9.64 0.15 9.68
C SER A 128 -8.40 -0.53 9.11
N LEU A 129 -8.62 -1.57 8.30
CA LEU A 129 -7.58 -2.41 7.74
C LEU A 129 -7.48 -2.15 6.24
N ARG A 130 -6.27 -1.86 5.75
CA ARG A 130 -6.05 -1.75 4.31
C ARG A 130 -6.18 -3.13 3.66
N PRO A 131 -6.88 -3.28 2.52
CA PRO A 131 -6.95 -4.54 1.79
C PRO A 131 -5.56 -5.03 1.36
N SER A 132 -4.99 -5.98 2.11
CA SER A 132 -3.66 -6.53 1.84
C SER A 132 -3.48 -7.90 2.49
N VAL A 133 -2.57 -8.70 1.95
CA VAL A 133 -2.19 -10.01 2.49
C VAL A 133 -1.38 -9.93 3.80
N MET A 134 -1.00 -8.72 4.24
CA MET A 134 -0.15 -8.51 5.42
C MET A 134 -0.94 -8.28 6.71
N ASN A 135 -2.26 -8.12 6.62
CA ASN A 135 -3.12 -8.03 7.79
C ASN A 135 -4.27 -9.03 7.67
N ALA A 136 -4.89 -9.37 8.80
CA ALA A 136 -6.11 -10.16 8.82
C ALA A 136 -7.28 -9.27 8.36
N TYR A 137 -7.26 -8.87 7.09
CA TYR A 137 -8.24 -7.99 6.48
C TYR A 137 -9.63 -8.63 6.61
N ASP A 138 -10.35 -8.19 7.65
CA ASP A 138 -11.63 -8.75 8.04
C ASP A 138 -12.75 -8.15 7.19
N GLY A 139 -13.63 -9.01 6.66
CA GLY A 139 -14.81 -8.60 5.91
C GLY A 139 -14.67 -8.45 4.39
N GLY A 140 -13.50 -8.72 3.79
CA GLY A 140 -13.34 -8.74 2.34
C GLY A 140 -12.60 -9.96 1.80
N SER A 141 -12.58 -10.11 0.47
CA SER A 141 -12.00 -11.29 -0.17
C SER A 141 -10.91 -10.88 -1.14
N LEU A 142 -9.74 -11.49 -0.99
CA LEU A 142 -8.60 -11.31 -1.89
C LEU A 142 -8.51 -12.45 -2.92
N SER A 143 -9.62 -13.16 -3.15
CA SER A 143 -9.67 -14.36 -4.00
C SER A 143 -9.44 -14.07 -5.48
N THR A 144 -9.66 -12.84 -5.93
CA THR A 144 -9.37 -12.40 -7.30
C THR A 144 -8.74 -11.02 -7.31
N LEU A 145 -7.95 -10.76 -8.36
CA LEU A 145 -7.31 -9.46 -8.56
C LEU A 145 -8.34 -8.33 -8.67
N ALA A 146 -9.45 -8.55 -9.38
CA ALA A 146 -10.50 -7.54 -9.56
C ALA A 146 -11.15 -7.15 -8.23
N LEU A 147 -11.43 -8.13 -7.37
CA LEU A 147 -12.03 -7.88 -6.07
C LEU A 147 -11.06 -7.16 -5.14
N TRP A 148 -9.79 -7.57 -5.12
CA TRP A 148 -8.76 -6.85 -4.38
C TRP A 148 -8.59 -5.42 -4.87
N TRP A 149 -8.56 -5.20 -6.19
CA TRP A 149 -8.38 -3.87 -6.78
C TRP A 149 -9.49 -2.90 -6.39
N ASP A 150 -10.74 -3.34 -6.50
CA ASP A 150 -11.92 -2.53 -6.13
C ASP A 150 -11.87 -2.12 -4.64
N GLN A 151 -11.55 -3.07 -3.77
CA GLN A 151 -11.44 -2.80 -2.33
C GLN A 151 -10.26 -1.88 -2.02
N TRP A 152 -9.09 -2.12 -2.63
CA TRP A 152 -7.90 -1.29 -2.43
C TRP A 152 -8.15 0.15 -2.90
N LYS A 153 -8.73 0.33 -4.08
CA LYS A 153 -9.06 1.65 -4.64
C LYS A 153 -10.06 2.40 -3.76
N THR A 154 -11.12 1.71 -3.32
CA THR A 154 -12.10 2.24 -2.35
C THR A 154 -11.43 2.68 -1.05
N PHE A 155 -10.51 1.88 -0.52
CA PHE A 155 -9.78 2.23 0.68
C PHE A 155 -8.90 3.47 0.50
N MET A 156 -8.16 3.55 -0.62
CA MET A 156 -7.17 4.60 -0.83
C MET A 156 -7.77 5.97 -1.17
N PHE A 157 -8.88 6.00 -1.91
CA PHE A 157 -9.45 7.23 -2.45
C PHE A 157 -10.79 7.61 -1.82
N HIS A 158 -11.63 6.62 -1.45
CA HIS A 158 -13.02 6.88 -1.07
C HIS A 158 -13.30 6.67 0.43
N THR A 159 -12.39 6.03 1.17
CA THR A 159 -12.54 5.83 2.62
C THR A 159 -12.05 7.05 3.38
N HIS A 160 -12.96 7.71 4.08
CA HIS A 160 -12.62 8.84 4.95
C HIS A 160 -12.37 8.37 6.38
N ILE A 161 -11.20 8.73 6.91
CA ILE A 161 -10.84 8.49 8.32
C ILE A 161 -10.76 9.84 9.03
N GLN A 162 -11.51 9.97 10.12
CA GLN A 162 -11.52 11.18 10.91
C GLN A 162 -10.21 11.33 11.69
N ILE A 163 -9.48 12.40 11.43
CA ILE A 163 -8.29 12.80 12.20
C ILE A 163 -8.75 13.76 13.29
N PHE A 164 -8.46 13.41 14.54
CA PHE A 164 -8.72 14.29 15.68
C PHE A 164 -7.47 15.15 15.94
N SER A 165 -7.59 16.46 15.81
CA SER A 165 -6.56 17.38 16.27
C SER A 165 -6.65 17.51 17.79
N GLY A 166 -5.53 17.32 18.49
CA GLY A 166 -5.45 17.44 19.95
C GLY A 166 -5.55 18.88 20.49
N LEU A 167 -6.20 19.80 19.78
CA LEU A 167 -6.38 21.19 20.21
C LEU A 167 -7.73 21.38 20.91
N GLU A 168 -7.97 20.60 21.96
CA GLU A 168 -8.90 20.97 23.03
C GLU A 168 -8.15 20.93 24.37
N ALA A 169 -7.20 21.85 24.51
CA ALA A 169 -6.60 22.19 25.78
C ALA A 169 -6.42 23.70 25.85
N CYS A 170 -7.53 24.40 26.12
CA CYS A 170 -7.57 25.73 26.72
C CYS A 170 -8.68 25.70 27.77
#